data_AF-A0A495FF06-F1
#
_entry.id   AF-A0A495FF06-F1
#
_cell.length_a   1.000
_cell.length_b   1.000
_cell.length_c   1.000
_cell.angle_alpha   90.00
_cell.angle_beta   90.00
_cell.angle_gamma   90.00
#
_symmetry.space_group_name_H-M   'P 1'
#
loop_
_entity.id
_entity.type
_entity.pdbx_description
1 polymer ?
#
loop_
_entity_poly.entity_id
_entity_poly.type
_entity_poly.pdbx_seq_one_letter_code
_entity_poly.pdbx_strand_id
1 'polypeptide(L)'
;MGAFAKDALVLDSFAGSGSTAHALLKLNRSDGGHRRFILCETMDYAQTLTAERVRRVMAGYGDRDKEKAGLGGGFDFYTVGEPIFLPDENLNETVGTDAIRAYVAYSEGIPSGDQTTAENPHSPYLLGLNRETAWIFHYEPDRATRLDMEFLSGLRFGADTGASKPGTVIIYADRCLLSAAFMAKHGIIFKKIPRDITRF
;
A
#
# COMPACT_ATOMS: atom_id res chain seq x y z
N MET A 1 21.20 -32.24 -4.34
CA MET A 1 21.52 -30.87 -3.92
C MET A 1 20.36 -30.00 -4.41
N GLY A 2 19.54 -29.44 -3.51
CA GLY A 2 18.34 -28.68 -3.90
C GLY A 2 18.74 -27.35 -4.55
N ALA A 3 18.04 -26.97 -5.63
CA ALA A 3 18.39 -25.83 -6.49
C ALA A 3 18.29 -24.44 -5.82
N PHE A 4 17.79 -24.34 -4.59
CA PHE A 4 17.58 -23.08 -3.88
C PHE A 4 18.22 -23.09 -2.49
N ALA A 5 18.80 -21.95 -2.10
CA ALA A 5 19.24 -21.68 -0.73
C ALA A 5 18.13 -22.00 0.28
N LYS A 6 18.49 -22.43 1.49
CA LYS A 6 17.53 -22.91 2.49
C LYS A 6 16.56 -21.83 2.99
N ASP A 7 16.87 -20.57 2.77
CA ASP A 7 16.14 -19.38 3.19
C ASP A 7 15.62 -18.54 1.99
N ALA A 8 15.70 -19.10 0.78
CA ALA A 8 15.32 -18.42 -0.45
C ALA A 8 13.84 -17.97 -0.44
N LEU A 9 13.59 -16.79 -1.03
CA LEU A 9 12.26 -16.34 -1.45
C LEU A 9 12.09 -16.68 -2.94
N VAL A 10 11.09 -17.49 -3.27
CA VAL A 10 10.82 -17.94 -4.63
C VAL A 10 9.53 -17.29 -5.15
N LEU A 11 9.62 -16.59 -6.28
CA LEU A 11 8.46 -16.05 -6.99
C LEU A 11 8.04 -17.02 -8.11
N ASP A 12 6.76 -17.35 -8.14
CA ASP A 12 6.12 -18.03 -9.26
C ASP A 12 5.00 -17.14 -9.80
N SER A 13 5.25 -16.52 -10.96
CA SER A 13 4.32 -15.59 -11.60
C SER A 13 3.17 -16.28 -12.35
N PHE A 14 3.18 -17.61 -12.44
CA PHE A 14 2.18 -18.43 -13.13
C PHE A 14 1.86 -19.66 -12.30
N ALA A 15 1.35 -19.42 -11.09
CA ALA A 15 1.22 -20.45 -10.07
C ALA A 15 0.40 -21.65 -10.54
N GLY A 16 -0.63 -21.45 -11.36
CA GLY A 16 -1.54 -22.49 -11.84
C GLY A 16 -2.16 -23.18 -10.63
N SER A 17 -1.90 -24.47 -10.46
CA SER A 17 -2.35 -25.21 -9.27
C SER A 17 -1.59 -24.84 -7.98
N GLY A 18 -0.47 -24.14 -8.04
CA GLY A 18 0.42 -23.79 -6.91
C GLY A 18 1.48 -24.85 -6.61
N SER A 19 1.84 -25.68 -7.60
CA SER A 19 2.78 -26.80 -7.45
C SER A 19 4.12 -26.37 -6.86
N THR A 20 4.58 -25.14 -7.17
CA THR A 20 5.78 -24.53 -6.60
C THR A 20 5.74 -24.46 -5.07
N ALA A 21 4.65 -23.97 -4.46
CA ALA A 21 4.51 -23.94 -3.01
C ALA A 21 4.55 -25.36 -2.41
N HIS A 22 3.92 -26.33 -3.07
CA HIS A 22 3.97 -27.73 -2.61
C HIS A 22 5.41 -28.28 -2.63
N ALA A 23 6.15 -28.05 -3.70
CA ALA A 23 7.55 -28.47 -3.80
C ALA A 23 8.43 -27.84 -2.70
N LEU A 24 8.26 -26.55 -2.43
CA LEU A 24 9.04 -25.83 -1.43
C LEU A 24 8.70 -26.26 0.00
N LEU A 25 7.42 -26.42 0.34
CA LEU A 25 7.00 -26.94 1.65
C LEU A 25 7.55 -28.35 1.89
N LYS A 26 7.55 -29.20 0.85
CA LYS A 26 8.11 -30.55 0.94
C LYS A 26 9.63 -30.51 1.14
N LEU A 27 10.32 -29.62 0.43
CA LEU A 27 11.76 -29.45 0.55
C LEU A 27 12.13 -28.96 1.95
N ASN A 28 11.45 -27.93 2.47
CA ASN A 28 11.63 -27.42 3.84
C ASN A 28 11.47 -28.53 4.88
N ARG A 29 10.43 -29.36 4.75
CA ARG A 29 10.22 -30.50 5.66
C ARG A 29 11.34 -31.56 5.55
N SER A 30 11.89 -31.77 4.36
CA SER A 30 12.93 -32.77 4.12
C SER A 30 14.33 -32.35 4.56
N ASP A 31 14.66 -31.06 4.44
CA ASP A 31 16.01 -30.54 4.66
C ASP A 31 16.12 -29.53 5.81
N GLY A 32 15.03 -29.30 6.54
CA GLY A 32 14.95 -28.31 7.61
C GLY A 32 15.08 -26.87 7.12
N GLY A 33 14.77 -26.59 5.85
CA GLY A 33 14.81 -25.25 5.28
C GLY A 33 13.65 -24.35 5.72
N HIS A 34 13.80 -23.07 5.43
CA HIS A 34 12.87 -21.98 5.71
C HIS A 34 12.55 -21.17 4.43
N ARG A 35 12.43 -21.85 3.29
CA ARG A 35 12.12 -21.21 2.01
C ARG A 35 10.72 -20.63 2.05
N ARG A 36 10.57 -19.44 1.47
CA ARG A 36 9.31 -18.69 1.35
C ARG A 36 8.92 -18.61 -0.12
N PHE A 37 7.65 -18.35 -0.39
CA PHE A 37 7.15 -18.23 -1.75
C PHE A 37 6.21 -17.04 -1.91
N ILE A 38 6.17 -16.50 -3.13
CA ILE A 38 5.11 -15.62 -3.63
C ILE A 38 4.54 -16.32 -4.85
N LEU A 39 3.23 -16.52 -4.85
CA LEU A 39 2.50 -17.09 -5.98
C LEU A 39 1.61 -16.00 -6.58
N CYS A 40 1.69 -15.80 -7.89
CA CYS A 40 0.74 -14.99 -8.65
C CYS A 40 -0.12 -15.90 -9.52
N GLU A 41 -1.43 -15.70 -9.46
CA GLU A 41 -2.41 -16.38 -10.30
C GLU A 41 -3.47 -15.35 -10.71
N THR A 42 -3.76 -15.26 -12.00
CA THR A 42 -4.66 -14.24 -12.57
C THR A 42 -6.02 -14.79 -12.93
N MET A 43 -6.20 -16.10 -12.88
CA MET A 43 -7.47 -16.74 -13.19
C MET A 43 -8.44 -16.70 -12.00
N ASP A 44 -9.74 -16.77 -12.31
CA ASP A 44 -10.85 -16.76 -11.34
C ASP A 44 -10.78 -17.90 -10.30
N TYR A 45 -10.08 -18.98 -10.64
CA TYR A 45 -9.85 -20.12 -9.76
C TYR A 45 -8.69 -19.95 -8.75
N ALA A 46 -8.01 -18.79 -8.72
CA ALA A 46 -6.90 -18.54 -7.80
C ALA A 46 -7.25 -18.86 -6.33
N GLN A 47 -8.44 -18.43 -5.89
CA GLN A 47 -8.88 -18.66 -4.52
C GLN A 47 -9.42 -20.08 -4.29
N THR A 48 -10.22 -20.59 -5.23
CA THR A 48 -11.00 -21.84 -5.07
C THR A 48 -10.20 -23.09 -5.39
N LEU A 49 -9.16 -22.98 -6.23
CA LEU A 49 -8.31 -24.09 -6.65
C LEU A 49 -6.88 -23.92 -6.17
N THR A 50 -6.20 -22.83 -6.54
CA THR A 50 -4.77 -22.64 -6.27
C THR A 50 -4.50 -22.52 -4.78
N ALA A 51 -5.12 -21.53 -4.14
CA ALA A 51 -5.01 -21.30 -2.70
C ALA A 51 -5.55 -22.48 -1.90
N GLU A 52 -6.68 -23.07 -2.31
CA GLU A 52 -7.26 -24.23 -1.65
C GLU A 52 -6.35 -25.46 -1.69
N ARG A 53 -5.72 -25.74 -2.84
CA ARG A 53 -4.75 -26.85 -2.92
C ARG A 53 -3.55 -26.59 -2.01
N VAL A 54 -3.07 -25.35 -1.90
CA VAL A 54 -1.97 -25.01 -0.98
C VAL A 54 -2.41 -25.20 0.48
N ARG A 55 -3.61 -24.77 0.88
CA ARG A 55 -4.17 -25.03 2.23
C ARG A 55 -4.20 -26.53 2.55
N ARG A 56 -4.69 -27.36 1.63
CA ARG A 56 -4.71 -28.82 1.78
C ARG A 56 -3.31 -29.42 1.90
N VAL A 57 -2.36 -28.92 1.14
CA VAL A 57 -0.96 -29.37 1.25
C VAL A 57 -0.38 -29.04 2.62
N MET A 58 -0.69 -27.87 3.18
CA MET A 58 -0.22 -27.47 4.52
C MET A 58 -0.89 -28.29 5.64
N ALA A 59 -2.22 -28.46 5.57
CA ALA A 59 -3.01 -29.12 6.61
C ALA A 59 -3.00 -30.66 6.54
N GLY A 60 -2.83 -31.21 5.33
CA GLY A 60 -3.06 -32.62 5.03
C GLY A 60 -4.40 -32.84 4.34
N TYR A 61 -4.55 -33.99 3.68
CA TYR A 61 -5.74 -34.33 2.90
C TYR A 61 -5.88 -35.84 2.66
N GLY A 62 -7.08 -36.29 2.29
CA GLY A 62 -7.38 -37.69 1.98
C GLY A 62 -8.19 -38.37 3.09
N ASP A 63 -8.89 -39.44 2.73
CA ASP A 63 -9.74 -40.20 3.66
C ASP A 63 -9.01 -41.41 4.22
N ARG A 64 -9.21 -41.70 5.51
CA ARG A 64 -8.86 -42.94 6.23
C ARG A 64 -7.57 -43.63 5.75
N ASP A 65 -7.68 -44.47 4.72
CA ASP A 65 -6.58 -45.33 4.24
C ASP A 65 -5.61 -44.62 3.25
N LYS A 66 -5.92 -43.40 2.82
CA LYS A 66 -5.12 -42.60 1.86
C LYS A 66 -4.71 -41.23 2.39
N GLU A 67 -4.74 -41.06 3.70
CA GLU A 67 -4.39 -39.80 4.35
C GLU A 67 -2.94 -39.37 4.04
N LYS A 68 -2.78 -38.10 3.68
CA LYS A 68 -1.49 -37.44 3.49
C LYS A 68 -1.31 -36.42 4.59
N ALA A 69 -0.33 -36.67 5.46
CA ALA A 69 0.04 -35.73 6.53
C ALA A 69 0.48 -34.38 5.96
N GLY A 70 -0.05 -33.31 6.55
CA GLY A 70 0.24 -31.92 6.18
C GLY A 70 1.73 -31.58 6.23
N LEU A 71 2.15 -30.68 5.33
CA LEU A 71 3.53 -30.19 5.28
C LEU A 71 3.81 -29.09 6.30
N GLY A 72 2.77 -28.54 6.95
CA GLY A 72 2.86 -27.35 7.78
C GLY A 72 3.09 -26.07 6.97
N GLY A 73 3.33 -24.96 7.67
CA GLY A 73 3.49 -23.63 7.09
C GLY A 73 2.19 -22.82 7.07
N GLY A 74 2.25 -21.66 6.40
CA GLY A 74 1.12 -20.74 6.25
C GLY A 74 1.34 -19.81 5.07
N PHE A 75 0.27 -19.18 4.60
CA PHE A 75 0.32 -18.11 3.61
C PHE A 75 -0.86 -17.17 3.81
N ASP A 76 -0.65 -15.92 3.41
CA ASP A 76 -1.71 -14.94 3.27
C ASP A 76 -2.14 -14.86 1.80
N PHE A 77 -3.43 -14.63 1.57
CA PHE A 77 -3.99 -14.50 0.22
C PHE A 77 -4.43 -13.06 0.00
N TYR A 78 -3.93 -12.45 -1.07
CA TYR A 78 -4.25 -11.08 -1.46
C TYR A 78 -4.81 -11.07 -2.88
N THR A 79 -5.73 -10.14 -3.13
CA THR A 79 -6.24 -9.83 -4.46
C THR A 79 -5.77 -8.44 -4.85
N VAL A 80 -5.44 -8.24 -6.12
CA VAL A 80 -5.25 -6.89 -6.65
C VAL A 80 -6.61 -6.21 -6.71
N GLY A 81 -6.71 -5.03 -6.10
CA GLY A 81 -7.93 -4.22 -6.12
C GLY A 81 -8.13 -3.49 -7.45
N GLU A 82 -9.19 -2.67 -7.49
CA GLU A 82 -9.45 -1.77 -8.61
C GLU A 82 -8.27 -0.78 -8.81
N PRO A 83 -8.01 -0.33 -10.05
CA PRO A 83 -6.92 0.60 -10.33
C PRO A 83 -7.16 1.95 -9.65
N ILE A 84 -6.08 2.59 -9.17
CA ILE A 84 -6.14 3.93 -8.53
C ILE A 84 -6.57 5.02 -9.52
N PHE A 85 -6.22 4.88 -10.79
CA PHE A 85 -6.59 5.81 -11.86
C PHE A 85 -7.51 5.14 -12.87
N LEU A 86 -8.52 5.87 -13.31
CA LEU A 86 -9.39 5.50 -14.42
C LEU A 86 -8.70 5.77 -15.77
N PRO A 87 -9.21 5.21 -16.89
CA PRO A 87 -8.63 5.42 -18.22
C PRO A 87 -8.59 6.89 -18.68
N ASP A 88 -9.45 7.74 -18.10
CA ASP A 88 -9.48 9.19 -18.34
C ASP A 88 -8.51 9.98 -17.44
N GLU A 89 -7.66 9.27 -16.70
CA GLU A 89 -6.65 9.80 -15.77
C GLU A 89 -7.19 10.39 -14.45
N ASN A 90 -8.49 10.31 -14.21
CA ASN A 90 -9.07 10.70 -12.92
C ASN A 90 -8.83 9.63 -11.86
N LEU A 91 -8.92 10.03 -10.58
CA LEU A 91 -8.88 9.09 -9.47
C LEU A 91 -10.11 8.19 -9.51
N ASN A 92 -9.90 6.90 -9.28
CA ASN A 92 -10.98 5.94 -9.15
C ASN A 92 -11.50 5.96 -7.71
N GLU A 93 -12.53 6.76 -7.46
CA GLU A 93 -13.09 6.96 -6.11
C GLU A 93 -13.69 5.67 -5.50
N THR A 94 -13.99 4.67 -6.34
CA THR A 94 -14.51 3.37 -5.89
C THR A 94 -13.50 2.58 -5.05
N VAL A 95 -12.19 2.87 -5.17
CA VAL A 95 -11.14 2.25 -4.32
C VAL A 95 -11.20 2.76 -2.87
N GLY A 96 -11.93 3.85 -2.62
CA GLY A 96 -12.02 4.49 -1.32
C GLY A 96 -10.86 5.43 -1.02
N THR A 97 -11.14 6.43 -0.18
CA THR A 97 -10.19 7.51 0.17
C THR A 97 -8.90 6.99 0.81
N ASP A 98 -8.97 5.95 1.63
CA ASP A 98 -7.79 5.41 2.31
C ASP A 98 -6.80 4.77 1.34
N ALA A 99 -7.28 4.07 0.31
CA ALA A 99 -6.42 3.49 -0.72
C ALA A 99 -5.76 4.58 -1.58
N ILE A 100 -6.50 5.63 -1.92
CA ILE A 100 -5.95 6.81 -2.63
C ILE A 100 -4.89 7.49 -1.77
N ARG A 101 -5.17 7.73 -0.48
CA ARG A 101 -4.22 8.32 0.47
C ARG A 101 -2.95 7.50 0.59
N ALA A 102 -3.07 6.18 0.73
CA ALA A 102 -1.94 5.27 0.79
C ALA A 102 -1.10 5.30 -0.50
N TYR A 103 -1.76 5.37 -1.65
CA TYR A 103 -1.07 5.50 -2.93
C TYR A 103 -0.30 6.83 -3.04
N VAL A 104 -0.92 7.95 -2.66
CA VAL A 104 -0.25 9.26 -2.68
C VAL A 104 0.94 9.27 -1.72
N ALA A 105 0.77 8.74 -0.50
CA ALA A 105 1.85 8.61 0.47
C ALA A 105 3.02 7.76 -0.06
N TYR A 106 2.71 6.63 -0.72
CA TYR A 106 3.70 5.80 -1.39
C TYR A 106 4.41 6.55 -2.52
N SER A 107 3.65 7.25 -3.37
CA SER A 107 4.18 7.99 -4.52
C SER A 107 5.08 9.16 -4.13
N GLU A 108 4.83 9.77 -2.97
CA GLU A 108 5.67 10.78 -2.35
C GLU A 108 6.90 10.19 -1.63
N GLY A 109 6.96 8.88 -1.46
CA GLY A 109 8.03 8.21 -0.72
C GLY A 109 8.01 8.53 0.78
N ILE A 110 6.82 8.78 1.36
CA ILE A 110 6.69 9.06 2.80
C ILE A 110 7.09 7.80 3.59
N PRO A 111 8.10 7.86 4.47
CA PRO A 111 8.49 6.72 5.30
C PRO A 111 7.32 6.22 6.13
N SER A 112 7.12 4.90 6.25
CA SER A 112 5.98 4.34 6.99
C SER A 112 5.89 4.80 8.45
N GLY A 113 7.03 5.12 9.08
CA GLY A 113 7.06 5.65 10.45
C GLY A 113 6.63 7.12 10.58
N ASP A 114 6.60 7.86 9.47
CA ASP A 114 6.19 9.27 9.41
C ASP A 114 4.73 9.42 8.92
N GLN A 115 4.11 8.34 8.43
CA GLN A 115 2.73 8.35 7.93
C GLN A 115 1.71 8.46 9.09
N THR A 116 0.54 9.05 8.80
CA THR A 116 -0.56 9.21 9.76
C THR A 116 -1.89 8.80 9.17
N THR A 117 -2.86 8.51 10.04
CA THR A 117 -4.28 8.37 9.65
C THR A 117 -4.97 9.73 9.61
N ALA A 118 -6.23 9.76 9.15
CA ALA A 118 -7.05 10.97 9.16
C ALA A 118 -7.33 11.46 10.60
N GLU A 119 -7.32 10.57 11.58
CA GLU A 119 -7.44 10.87 13.01
C GLU A 119 -6.10 11.34 13.58
N ASN A 120 -5.81 12.63 13.45
CA ASN A 120 -4.60 13.25 13.98
C ASN A 120 -4.88 14.70 14.44
N PRO A 121 -4.01 15.30 15.26
CA PRO A 121 -4.25 16.64 15.82
C PRO A 121 -3.96 17.79 14.84
N HIS A 122 -3.43 17.51 13.65
CA HIS A 122 -2.94 18.52 12.71
C HIS A 122 -3.95 18.88 11.62
N SER A 123 -4.47 17.87 10.93
CA SER A 123 -5.42 18.00 9.82
C SER A 123 -5.89 16.61 9.38
N PRO A 124 -7.19 16.40 9.06
CA PRO A 124 -7.65 15.13 8.48
C PRO A 124 -6.99 14.81 7.12
N TYR A 125 -6.46 15.82 6.44
CA TYR A 125 -5.78 15.68 5.16
C TYR A 125 -4.29 15.35 5.27
N LEU A 126 -3.72 15.34 6.48
CA LEU A 126 -2.31 15.00 6.69
C LEU A 126 -2.07 13.54 6.29
N LEU A 127 -1.09 13.28 5.42
CA LEU A 127 -0.62 11.95 5.04
C LEU A 127 0.57 11.51 5.88
N GLY A 128 1.43 12.46 6.26
CA GLY A 128 2.58 12.22 7.11
C GLY A 128 3.25 13.50 7.57
N LEU A 129 4.06 13.38 8.61
CA LEU A 129 4.79 14.49 9.22
C LEU A 129 6.12 14.01 9.78
N ASN A 130 7.18 14.72 9.43
CA ASN A 130 8.46 14.60 10.13
C ASN A 130 8.99 15.99 10.53
N ARG A 131 10.25 16.04 10.98
CA ARG A 131 10.84 17.28 11.51
C ARG A 131 10.90 18.42 10.49
N GLU A 132 10.98 18.10 9.20
CA GLU A 132 11.19 19.08 8.14
C GLU A 132 9.96 19.25 7.25
N THR A 133 9.20 18.18 7.01
CA THR A 133 8.16 18.14 5.98
C THR A 133 6.83 17.65 6.54
N ALA A 134 5.75 18.34 6.16
CA ALA A 134 4.39 17.82 6.21
C ALA A 134 3.88 17.53 4.80
N TRP A 135 3.25 16.37 4.62
CA TRP A 135 2.59 16.00 3.37
C TRP A 135 1.09 16.00 3.59
N ILE A 136 0.36 16.77 2.78
CA ILE A 136 -1.07 17.00 2.94
C ILE A 136 -1.75 16.68 1.61
N PHE A 137 -2.77 15.83 1.67
CA PHE A 137 -3.64 15.48 0.55
C PHE A 137 -5.02 16.07 0.79
N HIS A 138 -5.20 17.35 0.45
CA HIS A 138 -6.49 18.03 0.53
C HIS A 138 -7.33 17.60 -0.66
N TYR A 139 -8.15 16.59 -0.45
CA TYR A 139 -8.96 15.96 -1.47
C TYR A 139 -10.33 15.60 -0.89
N GLU A 140 -11.36 15.80 -1.71
CA GLU A 140 -12.75 15.52 -1.40
C GLU A 140 -13.39 14.94 -2.67
N PRO A 141 -14.00 13.75 -2.62
CA PRO A 141 -14.59 13.11 -3.79
C PRO A 141 -15.66 13.99 -4.47
N ASP A 142 -16.52 14.58 -3.64
CA ASP A 142 -17.71 15.28 -4.14
C ASP A 142 -17.48 16.77 -4.43
N ARG A 143 -16.28 17.31 -4.21
CA ARG A 143 -16.00 18.75 -4.42
C ARG A 143 -14.54 19.06 -4.75
N ALA A 144 -14.36 20.01 -5.67
CA ALA A 144 -13.05 20.55 -5.96
C ALA A 144 -12.48 21.33 -4.76
N THR A 145 -11.32 20.89 -4.28
CA THR A 145 -10.56 21.47 -3.18
C THR A 145 -9.68 22.63 -3.65
N ARG A 146 -9.30 23.50 -2.71
CA ARG A 146 -8.49 24.68 -3.01
C ARG A 146 -7.42 24.84 -1.94
N LEU A 147 -6.21 25.16 -2.38
CA LEU A 147 -5.16 25.70 -1.53
C LEU A 147 -5.32 27.22 -1.47
N ASP A 148 -5.85 27.71 -0.36
CA ASP A 148 -6.06 29.13 -0.05
C ASP A 148 -5.77 29.43 1.44
N MET A 149 -5.98 30.68 1.84
CA MET A 149 -5.71 31.12 3.21
C MET A 149 -6.66 30.49 4.24
N GLU A 150 -7.90 30.19 3.85
CA GLU A 150 -8.87 29.53 4.73
C GLU A 150 -8.38 28.13 5.07
N PHE A 151 -8.02 27.34 4.05
CA PHE A 151 -7.44 26.02 4.24
C PHE A 151 -6.17 26.05 5.10
N LEU A 152 -5.23 26.96 4.79
CA LEU A 152 -3.99 27.09 5.56
C LEU A 152 -4.22 27.44 7.03
N SER A 153 -5.23 28.27 7.33
CA SER A 153 -5.57 28.64 8.70
C SER A 153 -6.11 27.46 9.53
N GLY A 154 -6.65 26.43 8.88
CA GLY A 154 -7.11 25.21 9.51
C GLY A 154 -5.99 24.23 9.89
N LEU A 155 -4.78 24.39 9.34
CA LEU A 155 -3.65 23.52 9.63
C LEU A 155 -3.06 23.81 11.01
N ARG A 156 -2.96 22.78 11.85
CA ARG A 156 -2.48 22.92 13.23
C ARG A 156 -1.08 22.35 13.38
N PHE A 157 -0.13 23.23 13.67
CA PHE A 157 1.24 22.89 14.07
C PHE A 157 1.65 23.77 15.25
N GLY A 158 2.58 23.29 16.06
CA GLY A 158 3.07 24.00 17.25
C GLY A 158 2.77 23.25 18.54
N ALA A 159 3.03 23.93 19.66
CA ALA A 159 3.02 23.36 21.01
C ALA A 159 1.73 22.57 21.33
N ASP A 160 0.58 23.06 20.88
CA ASP A 160 -0.74 22.44 21.13
C ASP A 160 -0.91 21.07 20.46
N THR A 161 -0.07 20.74 19.47
CA THR A 161 -0.07 19.46 18.76
C THR A 161 1.15 18.60 19.08
N GLY A 162 2.08 19.10 19.89
CA GLY A 162 3.34 18.42 20.20
C GLY A 162 4.37 18.40 19.06
N ALA A 163 4.02 18.85 17.85
CA ALA A 163 4.93 18.93 16.71
C ALA A 163 5.31 20.39 16.41
N SER A 164 6.59 20.66 16.16
CA SER A 164 7.02 21.96 15.65
C SER A 164 6.49 22.20 14.25
N LYS A 165 6.39 23.47 13.85
CA LYS A 165 6.00 23.81 12.47
C LYS A 165 7.07 23.29 11.50
N PRO A 166 6.70 22.48 10.49
CA PRO A 166 7.65 21.98 9.49
C PRO A 166 8.18 23.13 8.63
N GLY A 167 9.41 22.98 8.13
CA GLY A 167 10.04 23.93 7.21
C GLY A 167 9.43 23.88 5.81
N THR A 168 8.94 22.71 5.40
CA THR A 168 8.31 22.47 4.10
C THR A 168 6.91 21.85 4.29
N VAL A 169 5.94 22.31 3.51
CA VAL A 169 4.60 21.73 3.47
C VAL A 169 4.23 21.43 2.02
N ILE A 170 4.16 20.14 1.68
CA ILE A 170 3.71 19.69 0.36
C ILE A 170 2.19 19.49 0.43
N ILE A 171 1.45 20.22 -0.40
CA ILE A 171 -0.01 20.23 -0.40
C ILE A 171 -0.52 19.86 -1.79
N TYR A 172 -1.24 18.75 -1.85
CA TYR A 172 -2.06 18.36 -2.98
C TYR A 172 -3.44 19.00 -2.86
N ALA A 173 -3.94 19.62 -3.93
CA ALA A 173 -5.32 20.11 -4.07
C ALA A 173 -5.69 20.28 -5.56
N ASP A 174 -6.97 20.50 -5.89
CA ASP A 174 -7.42 20.70 -7.29
C ASP A 174 -6.97 22.06 -7.86
N ARG A 175 -6.92 23.09 -7.01
CA ARG A 175 -6.59 24.47 -7.39
C ARG A 175 -5.69 25.12 -6.35
N CYS A 176 -4.81 26.01 -6.79
CA CYS A 176 -4.05 26.88 -5.92
C CYS A 176 -4.45 28.34 -6.16
N LEU A 177 -4.81 29.05 -5.08
CA LEU A 177 -5.15 30.47 -5.08
C LEU A 177 -4.04 31.34 -4.46
N LEU A 178 -2.93 30.72 -4.04
CA LEU A 178 -1.78 31.40 -3.48
C LEU A 178 -0.80 31.82 -4.58
N SER A 179 -0.13 32.95 -4.38
CA SER A 179 0.93 33.39 -5.30
C SER A 179 2.19 32.53 -5.11
N ALA A 180 2.96 32.36 -6.18
CA ALA A 180 4.25 31.66 -6.12
C ALA A 180 5.22 32.29 -5.10
N ALA A 181 5.22 33.63 -4.98
CA ALA A 181 6.04 34.35 -4.00
C ALA A 181 5.62 34.05 -2.55
N PHE A 182 4.32 33.93 -2.28
CA PHE A 182 3.82 33.55 -0.97
C PHE A 182 4.22 32.10 -0.64
N MET A 183 4.00 31.18 -1.57
CA MET A 183 4.35 29.77 -1.38
C MET A 183 5.85 29.60 -1.10
N ALA A 184 6.71 30.23 -1.90
CA ALA A 184 8.16 30.19 -1.71
C ALA A 184 8.59 30.76 -0.35
N LYS A 185 8.02 31.89 0.08
CA LYS A 185 8.32 32.53 1.37
C LYS A 185 7.94 31.64 2.57
N HIS A 186 6.91 30.79 2.41
CA HIS A 186 6.35 29.99 3.50
C HIS A 186 6.68 28.50 3.41
N GLY A 187 7.57 28.09 2.49
CA GLY A 187 7.96 26.69 2.32
C GLY A 187 6.82 25.80 1.81
N ILE A 188 5.85 26.35 1.09
CA ILE A 188 4.71 25.59 0.58
C ILE A 188 5.01 25.12 -0.84
N ILE A 189 4.79 23.84 -1.10
CA ILE A 189 4.88 23.23 -2.43
C ILE A 189 3.49 22.75 -2.82
N PHE A 190 2.92 23.36 -3.86
CA PHE A 190 1.63 22.94 -4.41
C PHE A 190 1.82 21.82 -5.43
N LYS A 191 0.99 20.77 -5.34
CA LYS A 191 0.85 19.71 -6.34
C LYS A 191 -0.62 19.60 -6.76
N LYS A 192 -0.88 19.57 -8.07
CA LYS A 192 -2.22 19.52 -8.62
C LYS A 192 -2.78 18.10 -8.66
N ILE A 193 -3.98 17.90 -8.12
CA ILE A 193 -4.71 16.63 -8.25
C ILE A 193 -5.42 16.54 -9.60
N PRO A 194 -5.48 15.37 -10.26
CA PRO A 194 -4.64 14.18 -10.03
C PRO A 194 -3.27 14.24 -10.74
N ARG A 195 -3.05 15.29 -11.53
CA ARG A 195 -1.95 15.44 -12.50
C ARG A 195 -0.55 15.21 -11.92
N ASP A 196 -0.27 15.75 -10.73
CA ASP A 196 1.07 15.76 -10.15
C ASP A 196 1.30 14.57 -9.20
N ILE A 197 0.35 13.64 -9.09
CA ILE A 197 0.53 12.36 -8.39
C ILE A 197 1.34 11.44 -9.31
N THR A 198 2.50 10.98 -8.82
CA THR A 198 3.39 10.11 -9.62
C THR A 198 2.74 8.75 -9.87
N ARG A 199 2.89 8.25 -11.10
CA ARG A 199 2.34 6.97 -11.57
C ARG A 199 3.46 5.94 -11.78
N PHE A 200 3.20 4.67 -11.46
CA PHE A 200 4.13 3.55 -11.61
C PHE A 200 3.47 2.42 -12.39
#